data_AF-A0A645EGV0-F1
#
_entry.id   AF-A0A645EGV0-F1
#
_cell.length_a   1.000
_cell.length_b   1.000
_cell.length_c   1.000
_cell.angle_alpha   90.00
_cell.angle_beta   90.00
_cell.angle_gamma   90.00
#
_symmetry.space_group_name_H-M   'P 1'
#
loop_
_entity.id
_entity.type
_entity.pdbx_description
1 polymer ?
#
loop_
_entity_poly.entity_id
_entity_poly.type
_entity_poly.pdbx_seq_one_letter_code
_entity_poly.pdbx_strand_id
1 'polypeptide(L)'
;MPRGRHIVRLCINAPCEDAGKEEIRKALEKELGIKLGETTSDKMFSLEGVSCLGACNMSPAIKVDDKVYGDLTPAGAVRVMRELKEAAKNEHIS
;
A
#
# COMPACT_ATOMS: atom_id res chain seq x y z
N MET A 1 -8.18 18.82 0.76
CA MET A 1 -8.51 17.62 -0.03
C MET A 1 -8.52 16.43 0.91
N PRO A 2 -9.61 15.67 1.02
CA PRO A 2 -9.67 14.53 1.94
C PRO A 2 -8.73 13.44 1.41
N ARG A 3 -7.60 13.27 2.08
CA ARG A 3 -6.75 12.09 1.88
C ARG A 3 -7.51 10.87 2.37
N GLY A 4 -7.32 9.73 1.72
CA GLY A 4 -7.86 8.48 2.25
C GLY A 4 -7.37 8.25 3.67
N ARG A 5 -8.13 7.51 4.46
CA ARG A 5 -7.82 7.25 5.88
C ARG A 5 -6.43 6.65 6.09
N HIS A 6 -5.93 5.89 5.11
CA HIS A 6 -4.60 5.32 5.03
C HIS A 6 -3.95 5.64 3.69
N ILE A 7 -2.70 6.10 3.72
CA ILE A 7 -1.93 6.43 2.52
C ILE A 7 -0.90 5.33 2.27
N VAL A 8 -1.07 4.58 1.18
CA VAL A 8 -0.17 3.53 0.73
C VAL A 8 0.85 4.14 -0.23
N ARG A 9 2.08 4.36 0.24
CA ARG A 9 3.19 4.85 -0.57
C ARG A 9 4.02 3.69 -1.09
N LEU A 10 4.10 3.60 -2.42
CA LEU A 10 4.88 2.61 -3.12
C LEU A 10 6.03 3.30 -3.88
N CYS A 11 7.23 2.71 -3.80
CA CYS A 11 8.40 3.26 -4.49
C CYS A 11 8.35 2.87 -5.97
N ILE A 12 8.15 3.85 -6.87
CA ILE A 12 7.97 3.64 -8.31
C ILE A 12 9.25 3.78 -9.13
N ASN A 13 10.28 4.42 -8.57
CA ASN A 13 11.55 4.70 -9.25
C ASN A 13 12.67 3.75 -8.83
N ALA A 14 12.34 2.54 -8.37
CA ALA A 14 13.36 1.53 -8.10
C ALA A 14 13.63 0.74 -9.40
N PRO A 15 14.74 0.97 -10.12
CA PRO A 15 15.19 0.07 -11.19
C PRO A 15 15.68 -1.29 -10.66
N CYS A 16 15.62 -1.52 -9.34
CA CYS A 16 16.13 -2.72 -8.69
C CYS A 16 14.98 -3.68 -8.30
N GLU A 17 14.94 -4.79 -9.03
CA GLU A 17 14.25 -6.07 -8.79
C GLU A 17 12.72 -6.09 -8.90
N ASP A 18 12.33 -6.52 -10.10
CA ASP A 18 11.04 -6.49 -10.79
C ASP A 18 10.03 -7.55 -10.29
N ALA A 19 10.47 -8.65 -9.70
CA ALA A 19 9.61 -9.84 -9.55
C ALA A 19 8.56 -9.75 -8.42
N GLY A 20 8.92 -9.28 -7.22
CA GLY A 20 8.01 -9.33 -6.06
C GLY A 20 7.08 -8.12 -5.94
N LYS A 21 7.56 -6.93 -6.34
CA LYS A 21 6.79 -5.67 -6.19
C LYS A 21 5.64 -5.58 -7.18
N GLU A 22 5.83 -6.03 -8.42
CA GLU A 22 4.76 -5.97 -9.43
C GLU A 22 3.61 -6.90 -9.08
N GLU A 23 3.91 -8.11 -8.58
CA GLU A 23 2.92 -9.08 -8.09
C GLU A 23 2.08 -8.51 -6.94
N ILE A 24 2.73 -7.91 -5.93
CA ILE A 24 2.04 -7.24 -4.83
C ILE A 24 1.19 -6.10 -5.36
N ARG A 25 1.77 -5.22 -6.18
CA ARG A 25 1.06 -4.08 -6.76
C ARG A 25 -0.18 -4.56 -7.53
N LYS A 26 -0.06 -5.54 -8.42
CA LYS A 26 -1.19 -6.12 -9.17
C LYS A 26 -2.25 -6.72 -8.24
N ALA A 27 -1.84 -7.45 -7.21
CA ALA A 27 -2.77 -8.01 -6.23
C ALA A 27 -3.56 -6.90 -5.52
N LEU A 28 -2.88 -5.84 -5.09
CA LEU A 28 -3.50 -4.68 -4.43
C LEU A 28 -4.38 -3.87 -5.38
N GLU A 29 -3.93 -3.60 -6.62
CA GLU A 29 -4.72 -2.91 -7.64
C GLU A 29 -5.99 -3.71 -7.99
N LYS A 30 -5.90 -5.05 -8.02
CA LYS A 30 -7.05 -5.95 -8.28
C LYS A 30 -8.00 -6.05 -7.09
N GLU A 31 -7.49 -6.11 -5.86
CA GLU A 31 -8.28 -6.19 -4.63
C GLU A 31 -9.00 -4.85 -4.33
N LEU A 32 -8.27 -3.74 -4.42
CA LEU A 32 -8.80 -2.40 -4.14
C LEU A 32 -9.51 -1.77 -5.34
N GLY A 33 -9.27 -2.26 -6.56
CA GLY A 33 -9.83 -1.72 -7.79
C GLY A 33 -9.31 -0.33 -8.17
N ILE A 34 -8.11 0.05 -7.71
CA ILE A 34 -7.50 1.37 -7.98
C ILE A 34 -6.13 1.24 -8.61
N LYS A 35 -5.68 2.33 -9.23
CA LYS A 35 -4.32 2.45 -9.77
C LYS A 35 -3.43 3.31 -8.89
N LEU A 36 -2.13 3.24 -9.17
CA LEU A 36 -1.14 4.13 -8.55
C LEU A 36 -1.44 5.61 -8.84
N GLY A 37 -1.58 6.39 -7.78
CA GLY A 37 -2.03 7.79 -7.81
C GLY A 37 -3.53 7.96 -7.49
N GLU A 38 -4.29 6.89 -7.34
CA GLU A 38 -5.73 6.95 -7.07
C GLU A 38 -6.10 6.58 -5.63
N THR A 39 -7.34 6.91 -5.27
CA THR A 39 -7.93 6.59 -3.96
C THR A 39 -9.08 5.62 -4.14
N THR A 40 -9.15 4.61 -3.27
CA THR A 40 -10.23 3.61 -3.29
C THR A 40 -11.59 4.29 -3.15
N SER A 41 -12.63 3.71 -3.76
CA SER A 41 -13.98 4.27 -3.73
C SER A 41 -14.52 4.47 -2.31
N ASP A 42 -14.06 3.65 -1.37
CA ASP A 42 -14.39 3.75 0.06
C ASP A 42 -13.67 4.89 0.79
N LYS A 43 -12.75 5.62 0.11
CA LYS A 43 -11.88 6.65 0.69
C LYS A 43 -11.06 6.19 1.90
N MET A 44 -10.85 4.88 2.04
CA MET A 44 -10.03 4.32 3.11
C MET A 44 -8.55 4.21 2.73
N PHE A 45 -8.23 3.91 1.47
CA PHE A 45 -6.85 3.73 1.02
C PHE A 45 -6.55 4.63 -0.18
N SER A 46 -5.44 5.36 -0.13
CA SER A 46 -4.89 6.14 -1.25
C SER A 46 -3.56 5.54 -1.70
N LEU A 47 -3.42 5.16 -2.97
CA LEU A 47 -2.17 4.64 -3.51
C LEU A 47 -1.35 5.82 -4.06
N GLU A 48 -0.18 6.08 -3.51
CA GLU A 48 0.75 7.12 -3.98
C GLU A 48 2.07 6.49 -4.44
N GLY A 49 2.51 6.85 -5.63
CA GLY A 49 3.86 6.52 -6.10
C GLY A 49 4.84 7.60 -5.69
N VAL A 50 5.86 7.24 -4.92
CA VAL A 50 6.97 8.15 -4.57
C VAL A 50 8.25 7.74 -5.27
N SER A 51 9.05 8.74 -5.65
CA SER A 51 10.29 8.51 -6.40
C SER A 51 11.43 7.96 -5.54
N CYS A 52 11.44 8.23 -4.23
CA CYS A 52 12.43 7.64 -3.34
C CYS A 52 11.83 7.50 -1.95
N LEU A 53 11.80 6.27 -1.44
CA LEU A 53 11.35 5.96 -0.08
C LEU A 53 12.55 5.74 0.87
N GLY A 54 13.78 5.72 0.35
CA GLY A 54 15.00 5.42 1.12
C GLY A 54 15.08 3.99 1.68
N ALA A 55 14.10 3.13 1.35
CA ALA A 55 13.95 1.77 1.87
C ALA A 55 14.44 0.69 0.88
N CYS A 56 15.46 0.98 0.06
CA CYS A 56 16.00 0.03 -0.90
C CYS A 56 16.54 -1.26 -0.25
N ASN A 57 16.94 -1.21 1.02
CA ASN A 57 17.45 -2.36 1.78
C ASN A 57 16.36 -3.37 2.24
N MET A 58 15.07 -3.05 2.06
CA MET A 58 13.94 -3.93 2.43
C MET A 58 12.97 -4.10 1.25
N SER A 59 13.49 -4.36 0.05
CA SER A 59 12.66 -4.67 -1.11
C SER A 59 12.05 -6.07 -0.96
N PRO A 60 10.73 -6.31 -1.19
CA PRO A 60 9.64 -5.37 -1.48
C PRO A 60 9.09 -4.70 -0.21
N ALA A 61 9.12 -3.36 -0.17
CA ALA A 61 8.52 -2.57 0.91
C ALA A 61 7.43 -1.64 0.40
N ILE A 62 6.35 -1.55 1.18
CA ILE A 62 5.31 -0.54 1.07
C ILE A 62 5.25 0.25 2.38
N LYS A 63 4.94 1.54 2.31
CA LYS A 63 4.67 2.34 3.50
C LYS A 63 3.18 2.63 3.57
N VAL A 64 2.51 2.26 4.65
CA VAL A 64 1.10 2.57 4.89
C VAL A 64 1.02 3.55 6.04
N ASP A 65 0.55 4.76 5.74
CA ASP A 65 0.50 5.90 6.65
C ASP A 65 1.89 6.27 7.20
N ASP A 66 2.25 5.79 8.41
CA ASP A 66 3.61 5.89 8.95
C ASP A 66 4.34 4.54 9.12
N LYS A 67 3.66 3.41 8.93
CA LYS A 67 4.25 2.07 9.07
C LYS A 67 4.89 1.59 7.77
N VAL A 68 6.15 1.17 7.86
CA VAL A 68 6.85 0.51 6.75
C VAL A 68 6.68 -1.00 6.88
N TYR A 69 6.16 -1.63 5.83
CA TYR A 69 6.03 -3.08 5.74
C TYR A 69 6.97 -3.59 4.64
N GLY A 70 8.01 -4.31 5.03
CA GLY A 70 8.93 -5.02 4.12
C GLY A 70 8.64 -6.52 4.08
N ASP A 71 9.24 -7.21 3.11
CA ASP A 71 9.18 -8.68 2.96
C ASP A 71 7.74 -9.24 2.88
N LEU A 72 6.86 -8.49 2.22
CA LEU A 72 5.47 -8.91 2.04
C LEU A 72 5.31 -9.77 0.79
N THR A 73 4.50 -10.82 0.89
CA THR A 73 3.99 -11.57 -0.27
C THR A 73 2.67 -10.95 -0.77
N PRO A 74 2.23 -11.19 -2.02
CA PRO A 74 0.95 -10.68 -2.51
C PRO A 74 -0.24 -11.11 -1.62
N ALA A 75 -0.23 -12.35 -1.13
CA ALA A 75 -1.23 -12.84 -0.18
C ALA A 75 -1.14 -12.13 1.18
N GLY A 76 0.06 -11.89 1.68
CA GLY A 76 0.29 -11.14 2.92
C GLY A 76 -0.17 -9.69 2.82
N ALA A 77 0.11 -9.01 1.69
CA ALA A 77 -0.31 -7.64 1.45
C ALA A 77 -1.84 -7.49 1.43
N VAL A 78 -2.55 -8.42 0.78
CA VAL A 78 -4.02 -8.50 0.83
C VAL A 78 -4.52 -8.68 2.26
N ARG A 79 -3.90 -9.59 3.03
CA ARG A 79 -4.29 -9.83 4.42
C ARG A 79 -4.09 -8.59 5.28
N VAL A 80 -2.93 -7.94 5.18
CA VAL A 80 -2.60 -6.69 5.88
C VAL A 80 -3.60 -5.59 5.50
N MET A 81 -3.94 -5.45 4.22
CA MET A 81 -4.96 -4.49 3.80
C MET A 81 -6.32 -4.77 4.41
N ARG A 82 -6.73 -6.04 4.49
CA ARG A 82 -7.99 -6.43 5.12
C ARG A 82 -7.99 -6.11 6.62
N GLU A 83 -6.91 -6.46 7.32
CA GLU A 83 -6.78 -6.14 8.75
C GLU A 83 -6.77 -4.63 9.01
N LEU A 84 -6.05 -3.85 8.18
CA LEU A 84 -6.08 -2.39 8.24
C LEU A 84 -7.49 -1.85 7.97
N LYS A 85 -8.24 -2.43 7.03
CA LYS A 85 -9.62 -2.05 6.71
C LYS A 85 -10.55 -2.23 7.91
N GLU A 86 -10.37 -3.33 8.64
CA GLU A 86 -11.15 -3.64 9.84
C GLU A 86 -10.73 -2.77 11.02
N ALA A 87 -9.43 -2.55 11.23
CA ALA A 87 -8.90 -1.64 12.24
C ALA A 87 -9.38 -0.19 12.01
N ALA A 88 -9.36 0.29 10.76
CA ALA A 88 -9.85 1.61 10.38
C ALA A 88 -11.33 1.81 10.71
N LYS A 89 -12.15 0.75 10.58
CA LYS A 89 -13.56 0.77 10.99
C LYS A 89 -13.71 0.80 12.51
N ASN A 90 -12.83 0.12 13.24
CA ASN A 90 -12.90 0.02 14.70
C ASN A 90 -12.42 1.30 15.43
N GLU A 91 -11.48 2.05 14.86
CA GLU A 91 -10.96 3.31 15.47
C GLU A 91 -11.90 4.52 15.35
N HIS A 92 -13.09 4.40 14.73
CA HIS A 92 -14.07 5.51 14.73
C HIS A 92 -15.01 5.50 15.96
N ILE A 93 -14.70 4.69 16.97
CA ILE A 93 -15.49 4.56 18.20
C ILE A 93 -14.59 4.91 19.39
N SER A 94 -14.27 6.19 19.57
CA SER A 94 -13.79 6.76 20.85
C SER A 94 -14.12 8.24 20.89
#